data_AF-A0A1Y2M401-F1
#
_entry.id   AF-A0A1Y2M401-F1
#
_cell.length_a   1.000
_cell.length_b   1.000
_cell.length_c   1.000
_cell.angle_alpha   90.00
_cell.angle_beta   90.00
_cell.angle_gamma   90.00
#
_symmetry.space_group_name_H-M   'P 1'
#
loop_
_entity.id
_entity.type
_entity.pdbx_description
1 polymer ?
#
loop_
_entity_poly.entity_id
_entity_poly.type
_entity_poly.pdbx_seq_one_letter_code
_entity_poly.pdbx_strand_id
1 'polypeptide(L)'
;MFLHMTVAKRVTLHARPQNVFHSLAQCKSLSMVTNQEPYWQKLKPWSNVTTEEFKTYRWQLANTVPDARKLHRFLSEVLPDKLGVAKKNPLLNKIKTKEDFIADATKALKLAPMAVRLTPHLLSVIDWNNPLDDPIRRQFLPLASGIIPDHKELKLDSLNEQEDSPVPGLVHRYPGRALFLATSICPVYCRFCTRSYAVGANTETVSKSPQKPSRRRWEVVFQHIENDPSLHDIVVSGGDAYYLQPDDLKEIGERLLSIPHIQRIRFASKGLAVAPCRITDDSDAWANTLIELSNKGRDMAKQVCLHTHINHVNEITWVTREAANHLFKHGVIVRNQSVLLKGVNDTEEDLSNLIGTLASMNIQPYYIYQCDMVRGIEDLRTPLSTILELDQKLRGTLSGFMMPAFVIDLPGGGGKRLVSTKESYDEVSGVARYTAPGLPGEKGTRDYFYHDPTPVDEAAMAELRQEQEQAIEQDVPLQDIVSASVLHQRRSPPPPATFRQTPQFITNHVPSRATLAHMDQTSIAPGVLASQHMSLPSSQPSSSAMP
;
A
#
# COMPACT_ATOMS: atom_id res chain seq x y z
N MET A 1 -46.14 -66.71 -3.61
CA MET A 1 -45.63 -66.73 -5.00
C MET A 1 -44.61 -65.61 -5.14
N PHE A 2 -43.46 -65.89 -5.77
CA PHE A 2 -42.27 -65.02 -5.93
C PHE A 2 -41.66 -64.32 -4.70
N LEU A 3 -40.50 -64.85 -4.33
CA LEU A 3 -39.45 -64.22 -3.54
C LEU A 3 -38.74 -63.13 -4.38
N HIS A 4 -38.27 -62.06 -3.75
CA HIS A 4 -37.10 -61.32 -4.24
C HIS A 4 -36.24 -60.85 -3.06
N MET A 5 -34.98 -61.30 -3.04
CA MET A 5 -33.95 -60.82 -2.11
C MET A 5 -33.16 -59.69 -2.79
N THR A 6 -32.76 -58.67 -2.04
CA THR A 6 -31.73 -57.72 -2.48
C THR A 6 -30.65 -57.64 -1.41
N VAL A 7 -29.40 -57.86 -1.82
CA VAL A 7 -28.27 -58.07 -0.90
C VAL A 7 -27.73 -56.73 -0.40
N ALA A 8 -27.83 -56.49 0.90
CA ALA A 8 -27.17 -55.36 1.56
C ALA A 8 -25.65 -55.57 1.60
N LYS A 9 -24.92 -55.01 0.63
CA LYS A 9 -23.46 -54.94 0.68
C LYS A 9 -23.03 -54.04 1.83
N ARG A 10 -22.37 -54.62 2.85
CA ARG A 10 -21.64 -53.84 3.87
C ARG A 10 -20.50 -53.09 3.18
N VAL A 11 -20.56 -51.76 3.18
CA VAL A 11 -19.39 -50.92 2.89
C VAL A 11 -18.56 -50.80 4.17
N THR A 12 -17.33 -51.31 4.15
CA THR A 12 -16.38 -51.18 5.25
C THR A 12 -15.84 -49.75 5.30
N LEU A 13 -16.35 -48.95 6.24
CA LEU A 13 -15.79 -47.64 6.60
C LEU A 13 -14.31 -47.82 6.99
N HIS A 14 -13.42 -47.35 6.12
CA HIS A 14 -11.98 -47.32 6.39
C HIS A 14 -11.61 -46.14 7.30
N ALA A 15 -10.41 -46.21 7.89
CA ALA A 15 -10.04 -45.42 9.05
C ALA A 15 -9.92 -43.90 8.80
N ARG A 16 -10.04 -43.13 9.89
CA ARG A 16 -9.90 -41.66 9.93
C ARG A 16 -8.53 -41.20 9.43
N PRO A 17 -8.41 -40.06 8.72
CA PRO A 17 -7.17 -39.30 8.69
C PRO A 17 -6.91 -38.69 10.07
N GLN A 18 -5.71 -38.86 10.62
CA GLN A 18 -5.38 -38.38 11.97
C GLN A 18 -5.01 -36.88 12.05
N ASN A 19 -4.87 -36.19 10.91
CA ASN A 19 -4.22 -34.88 10.83
C ASN A 19 -5.07 -33.68 11.32
N VAL A 20 -6.35 -33.86 11.66
CA VAL A 20 -7.24 -32.75 12.08
C VAL A 20 -6.95 -32.25 13.51
N PHE A 21 -6.22 -33.00 14.33
CA PHE A 21 -6.02 -32.65 15.74
C PHE A 21 -4.92 -31.61 16.03
N HIS A 22 -4.04 -31.28 15.06
CA HIS A 22 -2.92 -30.37 15.34
C HIS A 22 -3.29 -28.87 15.30
N SER A 23 -4.14 -28.41 14.36
CA SER A 23 -4.52 -27.00 14.27
C SER A 23 -5.41 -26.54 15.43
N LEU A 24 -6.27 -27.42 15.95
CA LEU A 24 -7.10 -27.15 17.13
C LEU A 24 -6.29 -26.94 18.42
N ALA A 25 -5.03 -27.37 18.48
CA ALA A 25 -4.16 -27.13 19.62
C ALA A 25 -3.67 -25.67 19.67
N GLN A 26 -3.30 -25.09 18.52
CA GLN A 26 -2.98 -23.65 18.41
C GLN A 26 -4.23 -22.79 18.59
N CYS A 27 -5.36 -23.17 17.98
CA CYS A 27 -6.59 -22.38 18.06
C CYS A 27 -7.11 -22.21 19.51
N LYS A 28 -6.82 -23.17 20.41
CA LYS A 28 -7.20 -23.11 21.83
C LYS A 28 -6.49 -22.06 22.69
N SER A 29 -5.46 -21.35 22.19
CA SER A 29 -4.81 -20.26 22.93
C SER A 29 -5.40 -18.87 22.65
N LEU A 30 -6.21 -18.72 21.59
CA LEU A 30 -6.55 -17.41 21.02
C LEU A 30 -7.50 -16.53 21.85
N SER A 31 -8.18 -17.09 22.86
CA SER A 31 -9.22 -16.40 23.64
C SER A 31 -8.79 -15.87 25.01
N MET A 32 -7.55 -16.09 25.44
CA MET A 32 -7.08 -15.64 26.77
C MET A 32 -5.73 -14.91 26.70
N VAL A 33 -5.68 -13.72 27.32
CA VAL A 33 -4.45 -12.93 27.51
C VAL A 33 -3.73 -13.45 28.77
N THR A 34 -3.33 -14.73 28.75
CA THR A 34 -2.75 -15.42 29.91
C THR A 34 -1.23 -15.35 30.02
N ASN A 35 -0.53 -14.87 28.99
CA ASN A 35 0.90 -14.57 29.09
C ASN A 35 1.24 -13.28 28.33
N GLN A 36 1.39 -12.17 29.06
CA GLN A 36 1.84 -10.88 28.51
C GLN A 36 3.37 -10.84 28.42
N GLU A 37 3.95 -11.83 27.74
CA GLU A 37 5.40 -11.97 27.63
C GLU A 37 6.02 -10.74 26.94
N PRO A 38 7.06 -10.11 27.51
CA PRO A 38 7.69 -8.93 26.96
C PRO A 38 8.58 -9.28 25.76
N TYR A 39 7.95 -9.69 24.65
CA TYR A 39 8.55 -10.27 23.44
C TYR A 39 9.62 -9.40 22.74
N TRP A 40 9.79 -8.14 23.14
CA TRP A 40 10.91 -7.28 22.74
C TRP A 40 12.22 -7.59 23.50
N GLN A 41 12.14 -8.11 24.72
CA GLN A 41 13.31 -8.43 25.56
C GLN A 41 14.14 -9.60 25.00
N LYS A 42 13.59 -10.38 24.05
CA LYS A 42 14.36 -11.34 23.23
C LYS A 42 15.47 -10.66 22.41
N LEU A 43 15.38 -9.33 22.18
CA LEU A 43 16.36 -8.56 21.43
C LEU A 43 17.35 -7.87 22.37
N LYS A 44 18.64 -8.13 22.16
CA LYS A 44 19.75 -7.56 22.95
C LYS A 44 19.66 -6.04 23.19
N PRO A 45 19.26 -5.18 22.24
CA PRO A 45 19.13 -3.73 22.50
C PRO A 45 18.04 -3.36 23.52
N TRP A 46 17.07 -4.25 23.77
CA TRP A 46 15.88 -3.97 24.57
C TRP A 46 15.60 -5.01 25.67
N SER A 47 16.58 -5.87 26.01
CA SER A 47 16.45 -6.93 27.02
C SER A 47 16.03 -6.43 28.40
N ASN A 48 16.37 -5.18 28.73
CA ASN A 48 16.13 -4.57 30.03
C ASN A 48 14.99 -3.54 30.01
N VAL A 49 14.28 -3.39 28.88
CA VAL A 49 13.20 -2.39 28.71
C VAL A 49 11.91 -2.91 29.33
N THR A 50 11.32 -2.14 30.22
CA THR A 50 10.05 -2.50 30.91
C THR A 50 8.85 -2.46 29.97
N THR A 51 7.75 -3.10 30.38
CA THR A 51 6.46 -3.05 29.65
C THR A 51 5.92 -1.63 29.60
N GLU A 52 6.10 -0.89 30.69
CA GLU A 52 5.68 0.47 30.89
C GLU A 52 6.41 1.42 29.92
N GLU A 53 7.75 1.34 29.86
CA GLU A 53 8.54 2.09 28.89
C GLU A 53 8.16 1.73 27.45
N PHE A 54 8.14 0.43 27.11
CA PHE A 54 7.90 -0.05 25.76
C PHE A 54 6.51 0.34 25.24
N LYS A 55 5.51 0.42 26.12
CA LYS A 55 4.15 0.84 25.77
C LYS A 55 4.00 2.35 25.54
N THR A 56 4.96 3.20 25.92
CA THR A 56 4.88 4.62 25.56
C THR A 56 5.23 4.87 24.09
N TYR A 57 4.40 5.61 23.39
CA TYR A 57 4.64 6.06 22.01
C TYR A 57 5.89 6.95 21.93
N ARG A 58 6.16 7.75 22.98
CA ARG A 58 7.39 8.54 23.10
C ARG A 58 8.66 7.66 23.05
N TRP A 59 8.68 6.53 23.75
CA TRP A 59 9.81 5.60 23.71
C TRP A 59 9.93 4.91 22.34
N GLN A 60 8.80 4.50 21.73
CA GLN A 60 8.77 3.92 20.39
C GLN A 60 9.32 4.89 19.32
N LEU A 61 8.97 6.18 19.40
CA LEU A 61 9.50 7.22 18.51
C LEU A 61 11.01 7.44 18.71
N ALA A 62 11.48 7.52 19.96
CA ALA A 62 12.90 7.72 20.27
C ALA A 62 13.77 6.56 19.75
N ASN A 63 13.29 5.34 19.90
CA ASN A 63 13.98 4.10 19.52
C ASN A 63 13.68 3.63 18.08
N THR A 64 12.87 4.38 17.32
CA THR A 64 12.65 4.11 15.88
C THR A 64 13.98 4.15 15.12
N VAL A 65 14.13 3.20 14.19
CA VAL A 65 15.18 3.12 13.16
C VAL A 65 14.66 3.81 11.90
N PRO A 66 15.14 5.01 11.52
CA PRO A 66 14.59 5.81 10.42
C PRO A 66 15.57 5.96 9.23
N ASP A 67 16.71 5.28 9.27
CA ASP A 67 17.84 5.46 8.37
C ASP A 67 18.76 4.22 8.36
N ALA A 68 19.61 4.11 7.35
CA ALA A 68 20.53 2.97 7.17
C ALA A 68 21.60 2.85 8.29
N ARG A 69 22.01 3.96 8.92
CA ARG A 69 23.06 3.97 9.97
C ARG A 69 22.54 3.36 11.27
N LYS A 70 21.34 3.77 11.70
CA LYS A 70 20.63 3.17 12.83
C LYS A 70 20.23 1.72 12.53
N LEU A 71 19.87 1.40 11.29
CA LEU A 71 19.57 0.02 10.87
C LEU A 71 20.80 -0.88 11.00
N HIS A 72 21.94 -0.49 10.44
CA HIS A 72 23.19 -1.25 10.55
C HIS A 72 23.51 -1.56 12.01
N ARG A 73 23.49 -0.55 12.90
CA ARG A 73 23.75 -0.75 14.33
C ARG A 73 22.79 -1.78 14.95
N PHE A 74 21.49 -1.64 14.70
CA PHE A 74 20.48 -2.58 15.20
C PHE A 74 20.74 -4.01 14.70
N LEU A 75 20.96 -4.18 13.39
CA LEU A 75 21.25 -5.49 12.78
C LEU A 75 22.53 -6.13 13.34
N SER A 76 23.58 -5.34 13.58
CA SER A 76 24.82 -5.81 14.23
C SER A 76 24.62 -6.33 15.66
N GLU A 77 23.53 -5.96 16.32
CA GLU A 77 23.22 -6.36 17.70
C GLU A 77 22.19 -7.50 17.81
N VAL A 78 21.39 -7.79 16.77
CA VAL A 78 20.32 -8.81 16.82
C VAL A 78 20.49 -9.99 15.87
N LEU A 79 21.30 -9.88 14.80
CA LEU A 79 21.55 -11.00 13.89
C LEU A 79 22.56 -11.99 14.48
N PRO A 80 22.33 -13.31 14.39
CA PRO A 80 23.35 -14.30 14.69
C PRO A 80 24.43 -14.33 13.60
N ASP A 81 25.67 -14.63 13.98
CA ASP A 81 26.84 -14.56 13.07
C ASP A 81 26.72 -15.44 11.82
N LYS A 82 25.95 -16.53 11.92
CA LYS A 82 25.62 -17.45 10.82
C LYS A 82 24.11 -17.53 10.67
N LEU A 83 23.64 -17.48 9.43
CA LEU A 83 22.23 -17.52 9.06
C LEU A 83 21.85 -18.88 8.45
N GLY A 84 20.56 -19.23 8.54
CA GLY A 84 20.01 -20.40 7.86
C GLY A 84 19.90 -20.21 6.34
N VAL A 85 19.69 -21.31 5.63
CA VAL A 85 19.38 -21.31 4.19
C VAL A 85 17.92 -20.89 3.98
N ALA A 86 17.65 -20.02 3.02
CA ALA A 86 16.29 -19.56 2.71
C ALA A 86 15.49 -20.66 1.99
N LYS A 87 14.31 -20.96 2.53
CA LYS A 87 13.39 -21.99 2.02
C LYS A 87 12.37 -21.40 1.04
N LYS A 88 11.95 -20.14 1.25
CA LYS A 88 10.93 -19.46 0.43
C LYS A 88 11.52 -18.75 -0.80
N ASN A 89 12.79 -18.35 -0.77
CA ASN A 89 13.44 -17.64 -1.89
C ASN A 89 14.92 -18.08 -2.08
N PRO A 90 15.21 -19.00 -3.03
CA PRO A 90 16.57 -19.48 -3.29
C PRO A 90 17.59 -18.40 -3.66
N LEU A 91 17.15 -17.24 -4.18
CA LEU A 91 18.06 -16.13 -4.54
C LEU A 91 18.79 -15.56 -3.32
N LEU A 92 18.25 -15.76 -2.11
CA LEU A 92 18.87 -15.32 -0.85
C LEU A 92 19.97 -16.27 -0.36
N ASN A 93 20.17 -17.45 -0.96
CA ASN A 93 21.08 -18.49 -0.44
C ASN A 93 22.58 -18.17 -0.53
N LYS A 94 22.96 -17.01 -1.11
CA LYS A 94 24.31 -16.47 -0.97
C LYS A 94 24.54 -15.74 0.36
N ILE A 95 23.48 -15.30 1.04
CA ILE A 95 23.54 -14.64 2.35
C ILE A 95 23.69 -15.72 3.43
N LYS A 96 24.86 -15.82 4.06
CA LYS A 96 25.20 -16.91 5.00
C LYS A 96 25.63 -16.41 6.38
N THR A 97 26.00 -15.14 6.48
CA THR A 97 26.48 -14.47 7.69
C THR A 97 25.66 -13.21 7.99
N LYS A 98 25.80 -12.71 9.21
CA LYS A 98 25.32 -11.38 9.63
C LYS A 98 25.87 -10.27 8.71
N GLU A 99 27.15 -10.34 8.37
CA GLU A 99 27.86 -9.40 7.51
C GLU A 99 27.27 -9.41 6.09
N ASP A 100 27.03 -10.58 5.49
CA ASP A 100 26.36 -10.70 4.18
C ASP A 100 24.98 -10.03 4.19
N PHE A 101 24.19 -10.25 5.26
CA PHE A 101 22.84 -9.70 5.36
C PHE A 101 22.85 -8.18 5.51
N ILE A 102 23.76 -7.63 6.33
CA ILE A 102 23.90 -6.18 6.51
C ILE A 102 24.36 -5.52 5.20
N ALA A 103 25.30 -6.15 4.47
CA ALA A 103 25.75 -5.68 3.17
C ALA A 103 24.63 -5.72 2.11
N ASP A 104 23.90 -6.85 2.00
CA ASP A 104 22.85 -7.03 1.00
C ASP A 104 21.60 -6.17 1.29
N ALA A 105 21.26 -5.96 2.57
CA ALA A 105 20.25 -5.00 2.99
C ALA A 105 20.67 -3.54 2.69
N THR A 106 21.93 -3.19 2.92
CA THR A 106 22.45 -1.85 2.60
C THR A 106 22.48 -1.60 1.10
N LYS A 107 22.88 -2.60 0.29
CA LYS A 107 22.75 -2.59 -1.17
C LYS A 107 21.29 -2.41 -1.59
N ALA A 108 20.35 -3.06 -0.90
CA ALA A 108 18.92 -2.94 -1.19
C ALA A 108 18.36 -1.54 -0.92
N LEU A 109 18.84 -0.82 0.10
CA LEU A 109 18.35 0.52 0.43
C LEU A 109 18.74 1.60 -0.59
N LYS A 110 19.87 1.43 -1.31
CA LYS A 110 20.18 2.29 -2.48
C LYS A 110 19.21 2.03 -3.64
N LEU A 111 18.82 0.78 -3.84
CA LEU A 111 18.02 0.34 -5.00
C LEU A 111 16.50 0.49 -4.79
N ALA A 112 16.02 0.60 -3.55
CA ALA A 112 14.59 0.62 -3.25
C ALA A 112 13.93 2.01 -3.45
N PRO A 113 12.71 2.09 -4.00
CA PRO A 113 11.97 3.36 -4.14
C PRO A 113 11.35 3.86 -2.83
N MET A 114 11.39 3.05 -1.77
CA MET A 114 10.89 3.41 -0.44
C MET A 114 12.03 3.44 0.58
N ALA A 115 12.08 4.54 1.35
CA ALA A 115 13.05 4.73 2.42
C ALA A 115 12.78 3.79 3.60
N VAL A 116 13.81 3.45 4.38
CA VAL A 116 13.62 2.62 5.59
C VAL A 116 13.06 3.43 6.75
N ARG A 117 12.02 2.89 7.42
CA ARG A 117 11.61 3.32 8.76
C ARG A 117 10.95 2.15 9.47
N LEU A 118 11.46 1.77 10.64
CA LEU A 118 11.07 0.60 11.42
C LEU A 118 10.95 0.96 12.90
N THR A 119 9.78 0.71 13.48
CA THR A 119 9.48 0.93 14.91
C THR A 119 10.01 -0.24 15.77
N PRO A 120 10.31 -0.02 17.07
CA PRO A 120 10.70 -1.10 17.96
C PRO A 120 9.69 -2.23 18.05
N HIS A 121 8.39 -1.93 18.10
CA HIS A 121 7.34 -2.93 18.04
C HIS A 121 7.44 -3.84 16.81
N LEU A 122 7.62 -3.26 15.61
CA LEU A 122 7.80 -4.01 14.37
C LEU A 122 9.08 -4.86 14.38
N LEU A 123 10.19 -4.28 14.85
CA LEU A 123 11.48 -4.97 14.94
C LEU A 123 11.45 -6.14 15.93
N SER A 124 10.62 -6.07 16.97
CA SER A 124 10.42 -7.11 17.98
C SER A 124 9.56 -8.29 17.55
N VAL A 125 8.68 -8.14 16.54
CA VAL A 125 7.87 -9.27 16.02
C VAL A 125 8.60 -10.12 14.97
N ILE A 126 9.63 -9.58 14.32
CA ILE A 126 10.49 -10.31 13.38
C ILE A 126 11.25 -11.45 14.10
N ASP A 127 11.40 -12.60 13.46
CA ASP A 127 12.37 -13.62 13.86
C ASP A 127 13.75 -13.37 13.22
N TRP A 128 14.67 -12.82 14.01
CA TRP A 128 16.05 -12.57 13.59
C TRP A 128 16.94 -13.82 13.57
N ASN A 129 16.45 -15.00 13.99
CA ASN A 129 17.14 -16.28 13.80
C ASN A 129 16.82 -16.89 12.41
N ASN A 130 15.65 -16.57 11.84
CA ASN A 130 15.25 -16.97 10.50
C ASN A 130 14.94 -15.75 9.59
N PRO A 131 15.83 -14.74 9.50
CA PRO A 131 15.47 -13.46 8.92
C PRO A 131 15.21 -13.56 7.41
N LEU A 132 15.79 -14.54 6.69
CA LEU A 132 15.61 -14.65 5.24
C LEU A 132 14.15 -14.99 4.86
N ASP A 133 13.53 -15.96 5.55
CA ASP A 133 12.15 -16.39 5.30
C ASP A 133 11.09 -15.65 6.14
N ASP A 134 11.49 -14.81 7.10
CA ASP A 134 10.56 -14.11 8.00
C ASP A 134 9.55 -13.22 7.21
N PRO A 135 8.23 -13.46 7.36
CA PRO A 135 7.19 -12.79 6.57
C PRO A 135 6.98 -11.33 6.99
N ILE A 136 7.50 -10.91 8.15
CA ILE A 136 7.38 -9.53 8.62
C ILE A 136 8.54 -8.71 8.06
N ARG A 137 9.80 -9.14 8.23
CA ARG A 137 10.98 -8.51 7.60
C ARG A 137 10.75 -8.36 6.09
N ARG A 138 10.23 -9.39 5.42
CA ARG A 138 9.96 -9.40 3.97
C ARG A 138 9.06 -8.25 3.49
N GLN A 139 8.20 -7.70 4.36
CA GLN A 139 7.32 -6.56 4.08
C GLN A 139 7.99 -5.18 4.16
N PHE A 140 9.06 -5.00 4.95
CA PHE A 140 9.61 -3.66 5.28
C PHE A 140 11.12 -3.50 5.00
N LEU A 141 11.92 -4.56 5.11
CA LEU A 141 13.38 -4.50 4.88
C LEU A 141 13.73 -5.30 3.62
N PRO A 142 14.04 -4.64 2.49
CA PRO A 142 14.45 -5.31 1.25
C PRO A 142 15.83 -5.97 1.39
N LEU A 143 16.10 -6.92 0.49
CA LEU A 143 17.39 -7.59 0.31
C LEU A 143 17.69 -7.61 -1.18
N ALA A 144 18.84 -7.07 -1.61
CA ALA A 144 19.20 -6.90 -3.01
C ALA A 144 19.32 -8.24 -3.75
N SER A 145 19.78 -9.27 -3.05
CA SER A 145 19.77 -10.66 -3.51
C SER A 145 18.39 -11.11 -4.00
N GLY A 146 17.32 -10.64 -3.34
CA GLY A 146 15.94 -10.98 -3.66
C GLY A 146 15.25 -10.05 -4.67
N ILE A 147 15.90 -8.99 -5.13
CA ILE A 147 15.33 -8.10 -6.17
C ILE A 147 15.44 -8.80 -7.54
N ILE A 148 14.33 -8.88 -8.25
CA ILE A 148 14.20 -9.38 -9.62
C ILE A 148 13.75 -8.23 -10.55
N PRO A 149 13.82 -8.35 -11.89
CA PRO A 149 13.42 -7.28 -12.80
C PRO A 149 11.92 -6.95 -12.66
N ASP A 150 11.57 -5.67 -12.64
CA ASP A 150 10.17 -5.24 -12.71
C ASP A 150 9.58 -5.57 -14.10
N HIS A 151 8.35 -6.10 -14.16
CA HIS A 151 7.64 -6.17 -15.44
C HIS A 151 7.41 -4.75 -16.01
N LYS A 152 7.65 -4.57 -17.32
CA LYS A 152 7.69 -3.28 -18.05
C LYS A 152 6.52 -2.31 -17.81
N GLU A 153 5.35 -2.81 -17.40
CA GLU A 153 4.15 -1.99 -17.16
C GLU A 153 4.03 -1.49 -15.70
N LEU A 154 4.97 -1.84 -14.81
CA LEU A 154 5.04 -1.31 -13.44
C LEU A 154 5.39 0.18 -13.44
N LYS A 155 4.69 0.96 -12.62
CA LYS A 155 4.84 2.42 -12.54
C LYS A 155 5.08 2.86 -11.10
N LEU A 156 5.57 4.09 -10.88
CA LEU A 156 5.70 4.64 -9.52
C LEU A 156 4.32 5.00 -8.94
N ASP A 157 3.49 5.66 -9.75
CA ASP A 157 2.06 5.84 -9.50
C ASP A 157 1.28 4.92 -10.44
N SER A 158 1.16 3.65 -10.05
CA SER A 158 0.45 2.64 -10.85
C SER A 158 -1.07 2.86 -10.85
N LEU A 159 -1.58 3.51 -9.81
CA LEU A 159 -3.01 3.73 -9.60
C LEU A 159 -3.51 5.07 -10.14
N ASN A 160 -2.64 5.90 -10.75
CA ASN A 160 -2.99 7.20 -11.34
C ASN A 160 -3.48 8.24 -10.32
N GLU A 161 -3.05 8.15 -9.05
CA GLU A 161 -3.56 9.00 -7.97
C GLU A 161 -3.24 10.50 -8.16
N GLN A 162 -2.16 10.84 -8.84
CA GLN A 162 -1.79 12.24 -9.08
C GLN A 162 -2.68 12.93 -10.11
N GLU A 163 -2.99 12.29 -11.24
CA GLU A 163 -3.95 12.82 -12.22
C GLU A 163 -5.39 12.78 -11.69
N ASP A 164 -5.70 11.78 -10.85
CA ASP A 164 -6.99 11.64 -10.18
C ASP A 164 -7.18 12.64 -9.00
N SER A 165 -6.28 13.63 -8.84
CA SER A 165 -6.33 14.64 -7.77
C SER A 165 -6.77 16.03 -8.28
N PRO A 166 -8.07 16.40 -8.21
CA PRO A 166 -8.54 17.72 -8.62
C PRO A 166 -7.99 18.88 -7.77
N VAL A 167 -7.51 18.61 -6.55
CA VAL A 167 -6.72 19.55 -5.74
C VAL A 167 -5.55 18.83 -5.04
N PRO A 168 -4.41 19.51 -4.76
CA PRO A 168 -3.22 18.88 -4.20
C PRO A 168 -3.44 18.16 -2.86
N GLY A 169 -3.52 16.83 -2.91
CA GLY A 169 -3.72 15.98 -1.74
C GLY A 169 -5.16 15.50 -1.51
N LEU A 170 -6.04 15.59 -2.51
CA LEU A 170 -7.34 14.93 -2.51
C LEU A 170 -7.53 14.13 -3.80
N VAL A 171 -7.46 12.81 -3.73
CA VAL A 171 -7.71 11.91 -4.88
C VAL A 171 -9.21 11.64 -4.99
N HIS A 172 -9.86 12.06 -6.07
CA HIS A 172 -11.30 11.91 -6.31
C HIS A 172 -11.57 11.05 -7.55
N ARG A 173 -11.28 9.75 -7.46
CA ARG A 173 -11.49 8.77 -8.55
C ARG A 173 -12.96 8.37 -8.76
N TYR A 174 -13.73 8.22 -7.68
CA TYR A 174 -15.05 7.59 -7.71
C TYR A 174 -16.17 8.58 -7.40
N PRO A 175 -17.36 8.44 -8.01
CA PRO A 175 -18.52 9.26 -7.65
C PRO A 175 -18.82 9.21 -6.14
N GLY A 176 -18.83 10.38 -5.52
CA GLY A 176 -19.24 10.61 -4.14
C GLY A 176 -18.27 10.15 -3.04
N ARG A 177 -17.02 9.78 -3.37
CA ARG A 177 -16.00 9.47 -2.36
C ARG A 177 -14.57 9.83 -2.78
N ALA A 178 -13.83 10.40 -1.84
CA ALA A 178 -12.47 10.89 -2.07
C ALA A 178 -11.49 10.45 -0.97
N LEU A 179 -10.20 10.51 -1.30
CA LEU A 179 -9.08 10.11 -0.47
C LEU A 179 -8.20 11.34 -0.16
N PHE A 180 -8.29 11.82 1.07
CA PHE A 180 -7.56 12.96 1.59
C PHE A 180 -6.18 12.52 2.11
N LEU A 181 -5.13 12.94 1.41
CA LEU A 181 -3.72 12.70 1.74
C LEU A 181 -3.24 13.73 2.78
N ALA A 182 -3.64 13.55 4.04
CA ALA A 182 -3.42 14.50 5.13
C ALA A 182 -1.92 14.64 5.53
N THR A 183 -1.12 13.59 5.38
CA THR A 183 0.33 13.55 5.66
C THR A 183 1.05 12.66 4.65
N SER A 184 2.35 12.86 4.39
CA SER A 184 3.19 11.93 3.61
C SER A 184 4.12 11.07 4.47
N ILE A 185 3.89 11.01 5.78
CA ILE A 185 4.75 10.33 6.75
C ILE A 185 3.96 9.18 7.40
N CYS A 186 4.68 8.09 7.73
CA CYS A 186 4.14 6.88 8.36
C CYS A 186 4.93 6.54 9.64
N PRO A 187 4.39 5.74 10.58
CA PRO A 187 5.18 5.18 11.67
C PRO A 187 6.31 4.27 11.15
N VAL A 188 6.03 3.47 10.11
CA VAL A 188 6.98 2.62 9.38
C VAL A 188 6.72 2.73 7.87
N TYR A 189 7.69 2.36 7.03
CA TYR A 189 7.50 2.32 5.58
C TYR A 189 7.47 0.89 5.03
N CYS A 190 6.34 0.49 4.44
CA CYS A 190 6.21 -0.78 3.72
C CYS A 190 6.97 -0.72 2.39
N ARG A 191 7.66 -1.81 2.00
CA ARG A 191 8.28 -1.94 0.67
C ARG A 191 7.25 -1.74 -0.44
N PHE A 192 6.11 -2.41 -0.31
CA PHE A 192 4.98 -2.44 -1.23
C PHE A 192 4.03 -1.23 -1.08
N CYS A 193 4.54 -0.08 -0.62
CA CYS A 193 3.73 1.12 -0.49
C CYS A 193 3.38 1.68 -1.88
N THR A 194 2.08 1.70 -2.20
CA THR A 194 1.52 2.23 -3.46
C THR A 194 1.84 3.70 -3.71
N ARG A 195 2.22 4.44 -2.67
CA ARG A 195 2.61 5.85 -2.70
C ARG A 195 4.10 6.07 -2.50
N SER A 196 4.94 5.11 -2.86
CA SER A 196 6.41 5.26 -2.83
C SER A 196 6.90 6.52 -3.58
N TYR A 197 6.15 7.00 -4.57
CA TYR A 197 6.37 8.27 -5.29
C TYR A 197 6.28 9.54 -4.43
N ALA A 198 5.58 9.53 -3.29
CA ALA A 198 5.34 10.73 -2.46
C ALA A 198 5.50 10.52 -0.95
N VAL A 199 5.41 9.27 -0.46
CA VAL A 199 5.52 8.93 0.96
C VAL A 199 6.98 8.70 1.37
N GLY A 200 7.31 9.20 2.55
CA GLY A 200 8.62 9.12 3.15
C GLY A 200 9.61 10.19 2.71
N ALA A 201 10.88 9.98 3.05
CA ALA A 201 11.99 10.77 2.53
C ALA A 201 12.37 10.31 1.11
N ASN A 202 13.20 11.12 0.44
CA ASN A 202 13.85 10.73 -0.80
C ASN A 202 14.63 9.42 -0.63
N THR A 203 14.73 8.65 -1.70
CA THR A 203 15.71 7.58 -1.89
C THR A 203 16.58 7.93 -3.08
N GLU A 204 17.72 7.25 -3.27
CA GLU A 204 18.58 7.47 -4.44
C GLU A 204 17.80 7.27 -5.75
N THR A 205 16.77 6.43 -5.74
CA THR A 205 15.89 6.14 -6.89
C THR A 205 14.67 7.05 -7.03
N VAL A 206 14.24 7.77 -5.98
CA VAL A 206 12.99 8.56 -5.98
C VAL A 206 13.15 9.86 -5.17
N SER A 207 13.21 10.98 -5.89
CA SER A 207 13.02 12.32 -5.32
C SER A 207 11.55 12.58 -5.00
N LYS A 208 11.26 13.11 -3.81
CA LYS A 208 9.91 13.32 -3.28
C LYS A 208 9.79 14.74 -2.73
N SER A 209 8.55 15.21 -2.56
CA SER A 209 8.24 16.48 -1.88
C SER A 209 7.38 16.21 -0.64
N PRO A 210 7.99 15.91 0.53
CA PRO A 210 7.25 15.40 1.69
C PRO A 210 6.19 16.38 2.21
N GLN A 211 4.92 16.01 2.05
CA GLN A 211 3.77 16.78 2.51
C GLN A 211 3.51 16.54 3.99
N LYS A 212 4.19 17.32 4.84
CA LYS A 212 3.86 17.40 6.27
C LYS A 212 2.40 17.83 6.51
N PRO A 213 1.82 17.54 7.70
CA PRO A 213 0.63 18.21 8.20
C PRO A 213 0.71 19.74 8.01
N SER A 214 -0.35 20.34 7.47
CA SER A 214 -0.36 21.76 7.12
C SER A 214 -1.79 22.26 6.89
N ARG A 215 -2.29 23.08 7.82
CA ARG A 215 -3.63 23.70 7.77
C ARG A 215 -3.90 24.37 6.43
N ARG A 216 -2.94 25.17 5.91
CA ARG A 216 -3.07 25.86 4.61
C ARG A 216 -3.22 24.90 3.42
N ARG A 217 -2.67 23.68 3.48
CA ARG A 217 -2.84 22.66 2.44
C ARG A 217 -4.19 21.94 2.59
N TRP A 218 -4.59 21.67 3.83
CA TRP A 218 -5.87 21.03 4.14
C TRP A 218 -7.07 21.92 3.84
N GLU A 219 -6.94 23.23 4.03
CA GLU A 219 -7.98 24.21 3.69
C GLU A 219 -8.42 24.11 2.22
N VAL A 220 -7.48 23.95 1.28
CA VAL A 220 -7.79 23.74 -0.15
C VAL A 220 -8.57 22.43 -0.38
N VAL A 221 -8.30 21.41 0.44
CA VAL A 221 -9.01 20.12 0.40
C VAL A 221 -10.41 20.25 1.00
N PHE A 222 -10.56 20.92 2.15
CA PHE A 222 -11.87 21.17 2.77
C PHE A 222 -12.76 22.02 1.85
N GLN A 223 -12.22 23.08 1.24
CA GLN A 223 -12.95 23.89 0.26
C GLN A 223 -13.42 23.07 -0.95
N HIS A 224 -12.63 22.11 -1.46
CA HIS A 224 -13.12 21.21 -2.51
C HIS A 224 -14.25 20.30 -2.01
N ILE A 225 -14.09 19.71 -0.81
CA ILE A 225 -15.10 18.81 -0.23
C ILE A 225 -16.41 19.55 0.10
N GLU A 226 -16.33 20.80 0.56
CA GLU A 226 -17.48 21.64 0.89
C GLU A 226 -18.26 22.09 -0.35
N ASN A 227 -17.56 22.39 -1.45
CA ASN A 227 -18.18 22.82 -2.71
C ASN A 227 -18.72 21.66 -3.56
N ASP A 228 -18.37 20.40 -3.27
CA ASP A 228 -18.91 19.22 -3.97
C ASP A 228 -19.89 18.42 -3.08
N PRO A 229 -21.21 18.69 -3.19
CA PRO A 229 -22.24 17.98 -2.42
C PRO A 229 -22.49 16.53 -2.85
N SER A 230 -21.81 16.03 -3.90
CA SER A 230 -21.89 14.60 -4.26
C SER A 230 -21.09 13.73 -3.29
N LEU A 231 -20.02 14.30 -2.71
CA LEU A 231 -19.16 13.64 -1.73
C LEU A 231 -19.93 13.32 -0.45
N HIS A 232 -19.84 12.08 0.00
CA HIS A 232 -20.50 11.62 1.23
C HIS A 232 -19.64 10.65 2.05
N ASP A 233 -18.40 10.41 1.62
CA ASP A 233 -17.51 9.37 2.15
C ASP A 233 -16.03 9.72 1.91
N ILE A 234 -15.30 10.06 2.97
CA ILE A 234 -13.92 10.57 2.91
C ILE A 234 -12.95 9.63 3.61
N VAL A 235 -11.81 9.34 2.98
CA VAL A 235 -10.71 8.56 3.57
C VAL A 235 -9.56 9.47 3.93
N VAL A 236 -9.25 9.61 5.22
CA VAL A 236 -8.10 10.35 5.72
C VAL A 236 -6.90 9.42 5.78
N SER A 237 -5.87 9.72 4.98
CA SER A 237 -4.72 8.85 4.71
C SER A 237 -3.54 9.68 4.17
N GLY A 238 -2.89 9.22 3.09
CA GLY A 238 -1.63 9.73 2.57
C GLY A 238 -0.53 8.69 2.82
N GLY A 239 0.37 9.02 3.74
CA GLY A 239 1.16 8.05 4.49
C GLY A 239 0.28 7.29 5.48
N ASP A 240 0.25 7.72 6.75
CA ASP A 240 -0.54 7.07 7.80
C ASP A 240 -1.21 8.09 8.73
N ALA A 241 -2.52 7.94 8.98
CA ALA A 241 -3.26 8.76 9.95
C ALA A 241 -2.70 8.65 11.39
N TYR A 242 -1.95 7.59 11.71
CA TYR A 242 -1.23 7.40 12.97
C TYR A 242 -0.09 8.39 13.21
N TYR A 243 0.37 9.11 12.17
CA TYR A 243 1.41 10.11 12.30
C TYR A 243 0.87 11.52 12.63
N LEU A 244 -0.44 11.74 12.43
CA LEU A 244 -1.11 12.96 12.85
C LEU A 244 -0.98 13.13 14.37
N GLN A 245 -0.87 14.38 14.83
CA GLN A 245 -1.00 14.70 16.25
C GLN A 245 -2.48 14.65 16.67
N PRO A 246 -2.80 14.60 17.98
CA PRO A 246 -4.19 14.59 18.43
C PRO A 246 -4.97 15.80 17.90
N ASP A 247 -4.38 17.01 17.92
CA ASP A 247 -5.02 18.22 17.38
C ASP A 247 -5.23 18.15 15.86
N ASP A 248 -4.25 17.64 15.09
CA ASP A 248 -4.38 17.42 13.65
C ASP A 248 -5.55 16.48 13.33
N LEU A 249 -5.65 15.37 14.07
CA LEU A 249 -6.68 14.35 13.92
C LEU A 249 -8.06 14.92 14.26
N LYS A 250 -8.14 15.70 15.34
CA LYS A 250 -9.35 16.37 15.81
C LYS A 250 -9.85 17.40 14.81
N GLU A 251 -8.98 18.29 14.34
CA GLU A 251 -9.30 19.32 13.35
C GLU A 251 -9.87 18.72 12.06
N ILE A 252 -9.22 17.68 11.52
CA ILE A 252 -9.70 16.98 10.32
C ILE A 252 -11.04 16.28 10.60
N GLY A 253 -11.16 15.57 11.71
CA GLY A 253 -12.38 14.83 12.05
C GLY A 253 -13.59 15.74 12.31
N GLU A 254 -13.42 16.80 13.10
CA GLU A 254 -14.48 17.75 13.43
C GLU A 254 -14.89 18.58 12.20
N ARG A 255 -13.94 19.02 11.35
CA ARG A 255 -14.29 19.71 10.10
C ARG A 255 -15.09 18.79 9.18
N LEU A 256 -14.63 17.56 8.92
CA LEU A 256 -15.35 16.60 8.07
C LEU A 256 -16.73 16.21 8.64
N LEU A 257 -16.87 16.11 9.97
CA LEU A 257 -18.18 15.87 10.61
C LEU A 257 -19.13 17.06 10.43
N SER A 258 -18.62 18.30 10.46
CA SER A 258 -19.44 19.51 10.32
C SER A 258 -20.06 19.70 8.93
N ILE A 259 -19.43 19.14 7.88
CA ILE A 259 -19.92 19.23 6.50
C ILE A 259 -21.21 18.39 6.35
N PRO A 260 -22.37 18.98 5.96
CA PRO A 260 -23.66 18.28 6.00
C PRO A 260 -23.72 17.00 5.17
N HIS A 261 -23.20 17.02 3.93
CA HIS A 261 -23.23 15.89 2.99
C HIS A 261 -22.32 14.72 3.38
N ILE A 262 -21.25 14.94 4.17
CA ILE A 262 -20.35 13.87 4.60
C ILE A 262 -21.02 12.95 5.62
N GLN A 263 -21.21 11.68 5.25
CA GLN A 263 -21.84 10.65 6.09
C GLN A 263 -20.84 9.64 6.66
N ARG A 264 -19.65 9.53 6.05
CA ARG A 264 -18.66 8.49 6.36
C ARG A 264 -17.25 9.09 6.35
N ILE A 265 -16.46 8.75 7.37
CA ILE A 265 -15.06 9.13 7.53
C ILE A 265 -14.27 7.86 7.89
N ARG A 266 -13.20 7.60 7.15
CA ARG A 266 -12.28 6.47 7.40
C ARG A 266 -10.89 7.01 7.69
N PHE A 267 -10.38 6.80 8.89
CA PHE A 267 -8.95 7.01 9.16
C PHE A 267 -8.20 5.74 8.76
N ALA A 268 -7.36 5.81 7.74
CA ALA A 268 -6.60 4.67 7.23
C ALA A 268 -5.19 4.65 7.83
N SER A 269 -4.79 3.49 8.39
CA SER A 269 -3.59 3.37 9.20
C SER A 269 -3.00 1.96 9.22
N LYS A 270 -1.68 1.85 9.32
CA LYS A 270 -0.99 0.60 9.69
C LYS A 270 -0.56 0.59 11.17
N GLY A 271 -0.73 1.69 11.91
CA GLY A 271 -0.29 1.88 13.29
C GLY A 271 -0.67 0.76 14.27
N LEU A 272 -1.90 0.25 14.20
CA LEU A 272 -2.35 -0.89 15.02
C LEU A 272 -1.52 -2.18 14.78
N ALA A 273 -0.92 -2.36 13.61
CA ALA A 273 -0.09 -3.52 13.28
C ALA A 273 1.40 -3.36 13.65
N VAL A 274 1.89 -2.11 13.76
CA VAL A 274 3.35 -1.83 13.79
C VAL A 274 3.80 -0.95 14.95
N ALA A 275 2.87 -0.32 15.67
CA ALA A 275 3.14 0.45 16.89
C ALA A 275 1.91 0.54 17.83
N PRO A 276 1.07 -0.52 17.99
CA PRO A 276 -0.24 -0.48 18.67
C PRO A 276 -0.24 0.14 20.07
N CYS A 277 0.90 0.19 20.75
CA CYS A 277 1.12 0.86 22.02
C CYS A 277 0.58 2.30 22.09
N ARG A 278 0.60 3.12 21.00
CA ARG A 278 -0.03 4.46 21.04
C ARG A 278 -1.56 4.41 21.29
N ILE A 279 -2.20 3.27 21.03
CA ILE A 279 -3.64 3.06 21.27
C ILE A 279 -3.90 2.72 22.76
N THR A 280 -2.86 2.38 23.52
CA THR A 280 -2.91 2.02 24.95
C THR A 280 -1.90 2.81 25.79
N ASP A 281 -1.53 4.00 25.32
CA ASP A 281 -0.63 4.95 25.98
C ASP A 281 -1.47 6.12 26.52
N ASP A 282 -1.76 6.10 27.82
CA ASP A 282 -2.55 7.16 28.48
C ASP A 282 -1.86 8.54 28.46
N SER A 283 -0.59 8.62 28.03
CA SER A 283 0.14 9.88 27.83
C SER A 283 0.01 10.47 26.42
N ASP A 284 -0.64 9.78 25.47
CA ASP A 284 -0.90 10.28 24.11
C ASP A 284 -2.40 10.27 23.75
N ALA A 285 -2.96 11.47 23.51
CA ALA A 285 -4.39 11.64 23.29
C ALA A 285 -4.92 11.19 21.91
N TRP A 286 -4.11 10.56 21.04
CA TRP A 286 -4.54 10.17 19.68
C TRP A 286 -5.68 9.13 19.70
N ALA A 287 -5.60 8.14 20.60
CA ALA A 287 -6.65 7.12 20.76
C ALA A 287 -7.96 7.74 21.27
N ASN A 288 -7.87 8.56 22.32
CA ASN A 288 -9.00 9.28 22.90
C ASN A 288 -9.65 10.23 21.88
N THR A 289 -8.85 10.91 21.05
CA THR A 289 -9.36 11.75 19.96
C THR A 289 -10.10 10.93 18.90
N LEU A 290 -9.57 9.77 18.48
CA LEU A 290 -10.26 8.88 17.55
C LEU A 290 -11.59 8.35 18.13
N ILE A 291 -11.62 8.08 19.43
CA ILE A 291 -12.81 7.67 20.18
C ILE A 291 -13.83 8.82 20.26
N GLU A 292 -13.42 10.04 20.63
CA GLU A 292 -14.26 11.25 20.61
C GLU A 292 -14.91 11.46 19.24
N LEU A 293 -14.14 11.37 18.17
CA LEU A 293 -14.63 11.51 16.79
C LEU A 293 -15.58 10.37 16.39
N SER A 294 -15.35 9.15 16.86
CA SER A 294 -16.27 8.02 16.64
C SER A 294 -17.59 8.20 17.41
N ASN A 295 -17.52 8.68 18.65
CA ASN A 295 -18.69 9.00 19.47
C ASN A 295 -19.53 10.09 18.80
N LYS A 296 -18.93 11.26 18.53
CA LYS A 296 -19.58 12.39 17.83
C LYS A 296 -20.17 11.99 16.48
N GLY A 297 -19.47 11.13 15.73
CA GLY A 297 -19.99 10.53 14.51
C GLY A 297 -21.32 9.81 14.75
N ARG A 298 -21.35 8.86 15.68
CA ARG A 298 -22.56 8.08 16.02
C ARG A 298 -23.71 8.98 16.50
N ASP A 299 -23.42 9.99 17.31
CA ASP A 299 -24.41 10.97 17.80
C ASP A 299 -25.04 11.77 16.64
N MET A 300 -24.27 12.04 15.58
CA MET A 300 -24.71 12.67 14.33
C MET A 300 -25.26 11.67 13.29
N ALA A 301 -25.44 10.39 13.63
CA ALA A 301 -25.75 9.28 12.72
C ALA A 301 -24.75 9.04 11.57
N LYS A 302 -23.53 9.59 11.68
CA LYS A 302 -22.42 9.45 10.73
C LYS A 302 -21.46 8.32 11.15
N GLN A 303 -20.81 7.64 10.20
CA GLN A 303 -19.83 6.60 10.52
C GLN A 303 -18.40 7.16 10.52
N VAL A 304 -17.72 7.13 11.67
CA VAL A 304 -16.27 7.35 11.76
C VAL A 304 -15.58 6.06 12.25
N CYS A 305 -14.67 5.51 11.45
CA CYS A 305 -14.04 4.22 11.71
C CYS A 305 -12.56 4.14 11.32
N LEU A 306 -11.85 3.17 11.91
CA LEU A 306 -10.43 2.91 11.65
C LEU A 306 -10.29 1.80 10.60
N HIS A 307 -9.49 2.05 9.57
CA HIS A 307 -9.11 1.03 8.58
C HIS A 307 -7.65 0.65 8.84
N THR A 308 -7.44 -0.51 9.47
CA THR A 308 -6.13 -1.08 9.81
C THR A 308 -5.54 -1.87 8.65
N HIS A 309 -4.23 -2.05 8.64
CA HIS A 309 -3.49 -2.79 7.62
C HIS A 309 -2.60 -3.85 8.30
N ILE A 310 -3.12 -5.08 8.46
CA ILE A 310 -2.40 -6.25 8.99
C ILE A 310 -2.39 -7.31 7.88
N ASN A 311 -1.23 -7.86 7.54
CA ASN A 311 -1.05 -8.81 6.44
C ASN A 311 -0.69 -10.23 6.89
N HIS A 312 -0.21 -10.42 8.11
CA HIS A 312 0.23 -11.73 8.60
C HIS A 312 0.03 -11.84 10.12
N VAL A 313 -0.28 -13.04 10.62
CA VAL A 313 -0.59 -13.26 12.05
C VAL A 313 0.56 -12.89 13.00
N ASN A 314 1.82 -12.93 12.55
CA ASN A 314 2.96 -12.51 13.37
C ASN A 314 3.00 -10.99 13.67
N GLU A 315 2.20 -10.15 12.99
CA GLU A 315 1.99 -8.75 13.39
C GLU A 315 1.04 -8.61 14.60
N ILE A 316 0.43 -9.72 15.06
CA ILE A 316 -0.61 -9.74 16.10
C ILE A 316 -0.05 -10.24 17.43
N THR A 317 0.46 -9.30 18.22
CA THR A 317 0.95 -9.50 19.59
C THR A 317 -0.18 -9.39 20.63
N TRP A 318 0.11 -9.66 21.91
CA TRP A 318 -0.83 -9.33 22.99
C TRP A 318 -1.10 -7.82 23.10
N VAL A 319 -0.11 -6.96 22.80
CA VAL A 319 -0.29 -5.49 22.72
C VAL A 319 -1.22 -5.11 21.57
N THR A 320 -1.11 -5.80 20.43
CA THR A 320 -2.03 -5.64 19.27
C THR A 320 -3.46 -6.02 19.65
N ARG A 321 -3.65 -7.09 20.44
CA ARG A 321 -4.96 -7.51 20.96
C ARG A 321 -5.52 -6.56 22.02
N GLU A 322 -4.67 -6.03 22.90
CA GLU A 322 -5.04 -5.02 23.89
C GLU A 322 -5.56 -3.74 23.21
N ALA A 323 -4.82 -3.22 22.23
CA ALA A 323 -5.20 -2.05 21.43
C ALA A 323 -6.49 -2.25 20.63
N ALA A 324 -6.68 -3.41 19.99
CA ALA A 324 -7.91 -3.73 19.29
C ALA A 324 -9.12 -3.80 20.24
N ASN A 325 -8.93 -4.42 21.42
CA ASN A 325 -9.96 -4.51 22.45
C ASN A 325 -10.30 -3.15 23.07
N HIS A 326 -9.31 -2.27 23.27
CA HIS A 326 -9.52 -0.90 23.73
C HIS A 326 -10.43 -0.12 22.74
N LEU A 327 -10.14 -0.18 21.44
CA LEU A 327 -10.97 0.47 20.42
C LEU A 327 -12.38 -0.13 20.35
N PHE A 328 -12.50 -1.46 20.38
CA PHE A 328 -13.78 -2.17 20.34
C PHE A 328 -14.69 -1.82 21.53
N LYS A 329 -14.15 -1.76 22.76
CA LYS A 329 -14.89 -1.36 23.97
C LYS A 329 -15.51 0.03 23.89
N HIS A 330 -14.90 0.94 23.13
CA HIS A 330 -15.42 2.30 22.90
C HIS A 330 -16.28 2.44 21.62
N GLY A 331 -16.65 1.30 21.01
CA GLY A 331 -17.51 1.28 19.82
C GLY A 331 -16.83 1.78 18.53
N VAL A 332 -15.50 1.86 18.51
CA VAL A 332 -14.76 2.21 17.28
C VAL A 332 -14.72 0.99 16.37
N ILE A 333 -15.40 1.09 15.22
CA ILE A 333 -15.37 0.04 14.19
C ILE A 333 -13.95 -0.02 13.61
N VAL A 334 -13.32 -1.19 13.63
CA VAL A 334 -12.02 -1.46 13.00
C VAL A 334 -12.19 -2.43 11.82
N ARG A 335 -11.72 -2.05 10.64
CA ARG A 335 -11.72 -2.89 9.43
C ARG A 335 -10.29 -3.18 8.96
N ASN A 336 -9.99 -4.39 8.54
CA ASN A 336 -8.68 -4.77 8.00
C ASN A 336 -8.64 -4.72 6.47
N GLN A 337 -7.58 -4.11 5.96
CA GLN A 337 -7.13 -4.19 4.58
C GLN A 337 -5.80 -4.96 4.54
N SER A 338 -5.81 -6.15 3.96
CA SER A 338 -4.61 -6.98 3.70
C SER A 338 -4.17 -6.83 2.25
N VAL A 339 -2.89 -7.02 1.96
CA VAL A 339 -2.34 -7.22 0.61
C VAL A 339 -1.79 -8.64 0.51
N LEU A 340 -2.09 -9.34 -0.59
CA LEU A 340 -1.52 -10.63 -0.94
C LEU A 340 -0.08 -10.44 -1.42
N LEU A 341 0.88 -11.02 -0.70
CA LEU A 341 2.31 -10.77 -0.85
C LEU A 341 3.08 -12.09 -0.88
N LYS A 342 3.84 -12.29 -1.96
CA LYS A 342 4.55 -13.54 -2.25
C LYS A 342 5.58 -13.89 -1.17
N GLY A 343 5.48 -15.07 -0.59
CA GLY A 343 6.25 -15.55 0.55
C GLY A 343 5.84 -14.98 1.92
N VAL A 344 4.79 -14.16 2.00
CA VAL A 344 4.33 -13.50 3.25
C VAL A 344 3.00 -14.05 3.72
N ASN A 345 2.01 -14.15 2.83
CA ASN A 345 0.65 -14.60 3.14
C ASN A 345 -0.07 -15.20 1.91
N ASP A 346 0.69 -15.76 0.98
CA ASP A 346 0.25 -16.30 -0.30
C ASP A 346 -0.23 -17.76 -0.25
N THR A 347 -0.63 -18.23 0.94
CA THR A 347 -1.16 -19.59 1.16
C THR A 347 -2.54 -19.58 1.82
N GLU A 348 -3.26 -20.69 1.67
CA GLU A 348 -4.57 -20.89 2.33
C GLU A 348 -4.42 -20.87 3.86
N GLU A 349 -3.32 -21.43 4.40
CA GLU A 349 -3.03 -21.44 5.83
C GLU A 349 -2.80 -20.03 6.37
N ASP A 350 -1.94 -19.22 5.72
CA ASP A 350 -1.62 -17.86 6.17
C ASP A 350 -2.87 -16.98 6.20
N LEU A 351 -3.68 -17.01 5.13
CA LEU A 351 -4.92 -16.21 5.04
C LEU A 351 -6.02 -16.73 5.97
N SER A 352 -6.18 -18.04 6.11
CA SER A 352 -7.17 -18.62 7.03
C SER A 352 -6.85 -18.24 8.48
N ASN A 353 -5.59 -18.39 8.88
CA ASN A 353 -5.10 -17.98 10.19
C ASN A 353 -5.26 -16.46 10.41
N LEU A 354 -4.98 -15.63 9.40
CA LEU A 354 -5.15 -14.17 9.47
C LEU A 354 -6.63 -13.77 9.64
N ILE A 355 -7.51 -14.22 8.75
CA ILE A 355 -8.95 -13.89 8.76
C ILE A 355 -9.58 -14.36 10.07
N GLY A 356 -9.29 -15.59 10.51
CA GLY A 356 -9.76 -16.14 11.78
C GLY A 356 -9.23 -15.37 13.00
N THR A 357 -7.96 -14.94 12.98
CA THR A 357 -7.37 -14.17 14.09
C THR A 357 -7.96 -12.76 14.17
N LEU A 358 -8.11 -12.07 13.04
CA LEU A 358 -8.77 -10.75 12.97
C LEU A 358 -10.21 -10.84 13.51
N ALA A 359 -10.95 -11.88 13.12
CA ALA A 359 -12.29 -12.14 13.64
C ALA A 359 -12.31 -12.37 15.15
N SER A 360 -11.34 -13.12 15.71
CA SER A 360 -11.20 -13.30 17.16
C SER A 360 -10.96 -12.02 17.96
N MET A 361 -10.56 -10.94 17.28
CA MET A 361 -10.26 -9.62 17.86
C MET A 361 -11.35 -8.56 17.59
N ASN A 362 -12.49 -8.96 17.01
CA ASN A 362 -13.54 -8.06 16.52
C ASN A 362 -13.06 -7.06 15.44
N ILE A 363 -11.97 -7.36 14.72
CA ILE A 363 -11.56 -6.60 13.54
C ILE A 363 -12.23 -7.22 12.33
N GLN A 364 -13.03 -6.45 11.59
CA GLN A 364 -13.72 -6.94 10.38
C GLN A 364 -12.71 -7.09 9.22
N PRO A 365 -12.45 -8.30 8.67
CA PRO A 365 -11.71 -8.45 7.43
C PRO A 365 -12.53 -7.83 6.29
N TYR A 366 -11.96 -6.86 5.59
CA TYR A 366 -12.70 -6.05 4.60
C TYR A 366 -12.18 -6.28 3.18
N TYR A 367 -10.87 -6.17 2.96
CA TYR A 367 -10.25 -6.44 1.67
C TYR A 367 -8.99 -7.30 1.79
N ILE A 368 -8.80 -8.20 0.82
CA ILE A 368 -7.51 -8.76 0.45
C ILE A 368 -7.21 -8.25 -0.97
N TYR A 369 -6.18 -7.40 -1.10
CA TYR A 369 -5.74 -6.85 -2.37
C TYR A 369 -4.78 -7.80 -3.09
N GLN A 370 -4.96 -7.95 -4.40
CA GLN A 370 -3.85 -8.32 -5.29
C GLN A 370 -2.73 -7.28 -5.14
N CYS A 371 -1.47 -7.70 -5.17
CA CYS A 371 -0.35 -6.77 -5.05
C CYS A 371 -0.31 -5.82 -6.26
N ASP A 372 -0.45 -4.51 -6.00
CA ASP A 372 -0.50 -3.48 -7.04
C ASP A 372 0.80 -3.43 -7.87
N MET A 373 0.68 -3.03 -9.13
CA MET A 373 1.80 -2.96 -10.09
C MET A 373 2.72 -1.75 -9.88
N VAL A 374 3.24 -1.57 -8.66
CA VAL A 374 4.25 -0.54 -8.36
C VAL A 374 5.68 -1.05 -8.51
N ARG A 375 6.60 -0.16 -8.92
CA ARG A 375 8.02 -0.49 -9.16
C ARG A 375 8.78 -0.91 -7.90
N GLY A 376 9.82 -1.74 -8.09
CA GLY A 376 10.80 -2.15 -7.08
C GLY A 376 10.34 -3.26 -6.13
N ILE A 377 9.24 -3.96 -6.46
CA ILE A 377 8.62 -4.98 -5.61
C ILE A 377 8.14 -6.23 -6.36
N GLU A 378 8.61 -6.49 -7.57
CA GLU A 378 8.18 -7.66 -8.36
C GLU A 378 8.31 -8.98 -7.58
N ASP A 379 9.32 -9.11 -6.72
CA ASP A 379 9.52 -10.28 -5.86
C ASP A 379 8.36 -10.53 -4.87
N LEU A 380 7.56 -9.51 -4.55
CA LEU A 380 6.40 -9.59 -3.67
C LEU A 380 5.07 -9.82 -4.43
N ARG A 381 5.03 -9.73 -5.76
CA ARG A 381 3.78 -9.93 -6.52
C ARG A 381 3.48 -11.42 -6.75
N THR A 382 2.19 -11.73 -6.88
CA THR A 382 1.68 -13.04 -7.32
C THR A 382 1.00 -12.91 -8.68
N PRO A 383 0.88 -14.01 -9.44
CA PRO A 383 -0.13 -14.12 -10.49
C PRO A 383 -1.55 -13.93 -9.96
N LEU A 384 -2.47 -13.53 -10.85
CA LEU A 384 -3.90 -13.39 -10.54
C LEU A 384 -4.56 -14.75 -10.26
N SER A 385 -4.08 -15.84 -10.87
CA SER A 385 -4.51 -17.20 -10.54
C SER A 385 -4.38 -17.51 -9.05
N THR A 386 -3.30 -17.06 -8.39
CA THR A 386 -3.08 -17.26 -6.96
C THR A 386 -4.19 -16.65 -6.10
N ILE A 387 -4.60 -15.40 -6.36
CA ILE A 387 -5.66 -14.75 -5.57
C ILE A 387 -7.05 -15.32 -5.89
N LEU A 388 -7.27 -15.77 -7.13
CA LEU A 388 -8.51 -16.46 -7.55
C LEU A 388 -8.66 -17.82 -6.86
N GLU A 389 -7.60 -18.62 -6.82
CA GLU A 389 -7.58 -19.92 -6.13
C GLU A 389 -7.82 -19.76 -4.62
N LEU A 390 -7.17 -18.77 -3.99
CA LEU A 390 -7.32 -18.52 -2.55
C LEU A 390 -8.74 -18.06 -2.20
N ASP A 391 -9.35 -17.17 -2.99
CA ASP A 391 -10.75 -16.79 -2.83
C ASP A 391 -11.69 -18.00 -2.97
N GLN A 392 -11.44 -18.88 -3.95
CA GLN A 392 -12.23 -20.10 -4.15
C GLN A 392 -12.10 -21.09 -2.98
N LYS A 393 -10.88 -21.32 -2.46
CA LYS A 393 -10.61 -22.30 -1.38
C LYS A 393 -11.14 -21.83 -0.02
N LEU A 394 -11.03 -20.53 0.28
CA LEU A 394 -11.43 -19.97 1.58
C LEU A 394 -12.96 -19.71 1.69
N ARG A 395 -13.67 -19.60 0.56
CA ARG A 395 -15.14 -19.42 0.55
C ARG A 395 -15.85 -20.68 1.05
N GLY A 396 -16.28 -20.62 2.32
CA GLY A 396 -17.05 -21.67 2.98
C GLY A 396 -16.29 -22.40 4.09
N THR A 397 -14.98 -22.18 4.24
CA THR A 397 -14.19 -22.71 5.36
C THR A 397 -14.25 -21.80 6.60
N LEU A 398 -14.60 -20.52 6.41
CA LEU A 398 -14.67 -19.48 7.45
C LEU A 398 -16.07 -18.86 7.55
N SER A 399 -16.33 -18.15 8.66
CA SER A 399 -17.61 -17.49 8.92
C SER A 399 -17.92 -16.43 7.86
N GLY A 400 -19.00 -16.62 7.09
CA GLY A 400 -19.27 -15.84 5.87
C GLY A 400 -19.36 -14.32 6.04
N PHE A 401 -19.79 -13.82 7.22
CA PHE A 401 -19.83 -12.38 7.51
C PHE A 401 -18.45 -11.75 7.80
N MET A 402 -17.41 -12.58 7.96
CA MET A 402 -16.01 -12.19 8.14
C MET A 402 -15.14 -12.55 6.93
N MET A 403 -15.73 -13.07 5.85
CA MET A 403 -15.00 -13.24 4.58
C MET A 403 -14.74 -11.88 3.94
N PRO A 404 -13.47 -11.48 3.73
CA PRO A 404 -13.16 -10.23 3.03
C PRO A 404 -13.54 -10.32 1.54
N ALA A 405 -13.63 -9.16 0.90
CA ALA A 405 -13.68 -9.09 -0.55
C ALA A 405 -12.25 -9.22 -1.12
N PHE A 406 -12.02 -10.20 -2.00
CA PHE A 406 -10.76 -10.35 -2.73
C PHE A 406 -10.81 -9.43 -3.95
N VAL A 407 -9.89 -8.47 -4.01
CA VAL A 407 -9.97 -7.32 -4.92
C VAL A 407 -8.65 -6.99 -5.60
N ILE A 408 -8.75 -6.28 -6.71
CA ILE A 408 -7.64 -5.66 -7.43
C ILE A 408 -7.95 -4.18 -7.62
N ASP A 409 -7.01 -3.26 -7.37
CA ASP A 409 -7.13 -1.87 -7.79
C ASP A 409 -6.49 -1.74 -9.19
N LEU A 410 -7.30 -1.39 -10.18
CA LEU A 410 -6.88 -1.49 -11.58
C LEU A 410 -5.84 -0.41 -11.94
N PRO A 411 -4.71 -0.79 -12.56
CA PRO A 411 -3.68 0.15 -13.02
C PRO A 411 -4.25 1.28 -13.89
N GLY A 412 -3.64 2.47 -13.85
CA GLY A 412 -4.17 3.64 -14.57
C GLY A 412 -5.47 4.18 -13.98
N GLY A 413 -5.82 3.84 -12.74
CA GLY A 413 -6.95 4.41 -12.03
C GLY A 413 -8.31 3.86 -12.45
N GLY A 414 -8.41 2.56 -12.76
CA GLY A 414 -9.69 1.87 -12.96
C GLY A 414 -10.39 1.48 -11.66
N GLY A 415 -9.70 1.60 -10.53
CA GLY A 415 -10.32 1.42 -9.23
C GLY A 415 -10.49 -0.04 -8.83
N LYS A 416 -11.09 -0.23 -7.65
CA LYS A 416 -11.20 -1.51 -6.96
C LYS A 416 -12.30 -2.37 -7.58
N ARG A 417 -11.93 -3.51 -8.16
CA ARG A 417 -12.83 -4.56 -8.68
C ARG A 417 -12.65 -5.84 -7.88
N LEU A 418 -13.67 -6.71 -7.85
CA LEU A 418 -13.50 -8.07 -7.34
C LEU A 418 -12.63 -8.86 -8.33
N VAL A 419 -11.69 -9.67 -7.84
CA VAL A 419 -10.79 -10.44 -8.73
C VAL A 419 -11.55 -11.37 -9.67
N SER A 420 -12.71 -11.88 -9.23
CA SER A 420 -13.66 -12.69 -9.99
C SER A 420 -14.38 -11.93 -11.13
N THR A 421 -14.47 -10.59 -11.07
CA THR A 421 -15.15 -9.76 -12.10
C THR A 421 -14.24 -9.36 -13.27
N LYS A 422 -13.38 -10.29 -13.70
CA LYS A 422 -12.51 -10.16 -14.88
C LYS A 422 -13.26 -10.52 -16.16
N GLU A 423 -13.04 -9.74 -17.22
CA GLU A 423 -13.65 -9.96 -18.54
C GLU A 423 -12.97 -11.12 -19.28
N SER A 424 -11.65 -11.22 -19.13
CA SER A 424 -10.82 -12.30 -19.66
C SER A 424 -9.51 -12.38 -18.88
N TYR A 425 -8.94 -13.57 -18.76
CA TYR A 425 -7.60 -13.79 -18.21
C TYR A 425 -6.96 -14.95 -18.98
N ASP A 426 -5.76 -14.71 -19.50
CA ASP A 426 -4.92 -15.75 -20.07
C ASP A 426 -3.74 -16.02 -19.12
N GLU A 427 -3.73 -17.21 -18.54
CA GLU A 427 -2.70 -17.67 -17.61
C GLU A 427 -1.35 -17.96 -18.30
N VAL A 428 -1.31 -18.05 -19.64
CA VAL A 428 -0.08 -18.29 -20.40
C VAL A 428 0.68 -16.98 -20.66
N SER A 429 0.00 -15.92 -21.09
CA SER A 429 0.60 -14.58 -21.19
C SER A 429 0.59 -13.80 -19.86
N GLY A 430 -0.17 -14.25 -18.86
CA GLY A 430 -0.32 -13.60 -17.57
C GLY A 430 -1.12 -12.29 -17.63
N VAL A 431 -1.99 -12.11 -18.64
CA VAL A 431 -2.71 -10.86 -18.88
C VAL A 431 -4.19 -11.00 -18.52
N ALA A 432 -4.66 -10.16 -17.59
CA ALA A 432 -6.05 -10.07 -17.18
C ALA A 432 -6.67 -8.73 -17.59
N ARG A 433 -7.87 -8.78 -18.18
CA ARG A 433 -8.63 -7.61 -18.66
C ARG A 433 -9.87 -7.37 -17.79
N TYR A 434 -10.12 -6.11 -17.47
CA TYR A 434 -11.24 -5.65 -16.65
C TYR A 434 -11.89 -4.39 -17.23
N THR A 435 -13.19 -4.22 -17.01
CA THR A 435 -13.87 -2.91 -17.15
C THR A 435 -14.17 -2.29 -15.78
N ALA A 436 -14.40 -0.96 -15.75
CA ALA A 436 -14.68 -0.20 -14.54
C ALA A 436 -15.97 0.65 -14.61
N PRO A 437 -17.15 0.09 -14.97
CA PRO A 437 -18.39 0.83 -15.28
C PRO A 437 -19.01 1.64 -14.12
N GLY A 438 -18.42 1.61 -12.93
CA GLY A 438 -18.75 2.51 -11.81
C GLY A 438 -17.95 3.81 -11.76
N LEU A 439 -17.11 4.08 -12.78
CA LEU A 439 -16.35 5.32 -12.93
C LEU A 439 -16.96 6.23 -14.01
N PRO A 440 -16.82 7.56 -13.89
CA PRO A 440 -17.37 8.51 -14.87
C PRO A 440 -16.54 8.58 -16.15
N GLY A 441 -17.20 8.94 -17.26
CA GLY A 441 -16.56 9.20 -18.55
C GLY A 441 -15.84 7.98 -19.15
N GLU A 442 -14.75 8.22 -19.88
CA GLU A 442 -13.96 7.19 -20.56
C GLU A 442 -13.38 6.12 -19.60
N LYS A 443 -13.17 6.48 -18.32
CA LYS A 443 -12.76 5.52 -17.28
C LYS A 443 -13.83 4.45 -17.01
N GLY A 444 -15.10 4.74 -17.29
CA GLY A 444 -16.19 3.77 -17.17
C GLY A 444 -16.19 2.72 -18.28
N THR A 445 -15.71 3.07 -19.47
CA THR A 445 -15.91 2.29 -20.71
C THR A 445 -14.63 1.68 -21.29
N ARG A 446 -13.45 2.17 -20.93
CA ARG A 446 -12.17 1.62 -21.42
C ARG A 446 -11.80 0.30 -20.73
N ASP A 447 -11.01 -0.50 -21.43
CA ASP A 447 -10.33 -1.67 -20.88
C ASP A 447 -9.19 -1.28 -19.93
N TYR A 448 -8.99 -2.12 -18.92
CA TYR A 448 -7.91 -2.07 -17.96
C TYR A 448 -7.19 -3.40 -17.92
N PHE A 449 -5.86 -3.37 -17.87
CA PHE A 449 -5.01 -4.56 -17.89
C PHE A 449 -4.20 -4.69 -16.60
N TYR A 450 -4.21 -5.88 -16.03
CA TYR A 450 -3.23 -6.33 -15.03
C TYR A 450 -2.34 -7.38 -15.66
N HIS A 451 -1.05 -7.34 -15.31
CA HIS A 451 -0.04 -8.27 -15.81
C HIS A 451 0.59 -8.99 -14.63
N ASP A 452 0.59 -10.31 -14.66
CA ASP A 452 1.25 -11.17 -13.68
C ASP A 452 2.77 -10.91 -13.62
N PRO A 453 3.45 -11.26 -12.53
CA PRO A 453 4.90 -11.21 -12.47
C PRO A 453 5.52 -12.23 -13.44
N THR A 454 6.40 -11.77 -14.31
CA THR A 454 6.98 -12.61 -15.37
C THR A 454 7.97 -13.64 -14.78
N PRO A 455 8.00 -14.89 -15.28
CA PRO A 455 9.09 -15.82 -15.00
C PRO A 455 10.43 -15.21 -15.43
N VAL A 456 11.40 -15.15 -14.54
CA VAL A 456 12.71 -14.53 -14.81
C VAL A 456 13.76 -15.61 -15.03
N ASP A 457 14.43 -15.57 -16.18
CA ASP A 457 15.53 -16.47 -16.51
C ASP A 457 16.89 -15.99 -15.96
N GLU A 458 17.91 -16.83 -16.10
CA GLU A 458 19.27 -16.55 -15.59
C GLU A 458 19.95 -15.37 -16.31
N ALA A 459 19.60 -15.08 -17.57
CA ALA A 459 20.19 -13.98 -18.33
C ALA A 459 19.61 -12.63 -17.90
N ALA A 460 18.29 -12.52 -17.77
CA ALA A 460 17.62 -11.34 -17.23
C ALA A 460 18.01 -11.06 -15.76
N MET A 461 18.26 -12.11 -14.98
CA MET A 461 18.85 -11.97 -13.64
C MET A 461 20.31 -11.49 -13.68
N ALA A 462 21.13 -11.96 -14.63
CA ALA A 462 22.52 -11.53 -14.77
C ALA A 462 22.64 -10.06 -15.22
N GLU A 463 21.85 -9.64 -16.22
CA GLU A 463 21.76 -8.26 -16.69
C GLU A 463 21.41 -7.31 -15.53
N LEU A 464 20.33 -7.60 -14.80
CA LEU A 464 19.94 -6.83 -13.61
C LEU A 464 21.05 -6.75 -12.55
N ARG A 465 21.84 -7.82 -12.33
CA ARG A 465 22.91 -7.80 -11.33
C ARG A 465 24.07 -6.90 -11.75
N GLN A 466 24.39 -6.86 -13.05
CA GLN A 466 25.35 -5.91 -13.62
C GLN A 466 24.85 -4.46 -13.52
N GLU A 467 23.58 -4.20 -13.85
CA GLU A 467 22.98 -2.86 -13.74
C GLU A 467 22.91 -2.36 -12.29
N GLN A 468 22.60 -3.24 -11.34
CA GLN A 468 22.65 -2.96 -9.91
C GLN A 468 24.05 -2.64 -9.40
N GLU A 469 25.10 -3.12 -10.05
CA GLU A 469 26.49 -2.83 -9.66
C GLU A 469 26.92 -1.48 -10.24
N GLN A 470 26.65 -1.23 -11.52
CA GLN A 470 26.87 0.07 -12.16
C GLN A 470 26.13 1.22 -11.47
N ALA A 471 24.86 1.02 -11.08
CA ALA A 471 24.06 2.03 -10.37
C ALA A 471 24.70 2.44 -9.02
N ILE A 472 25.34 1.49 -8.33
CA ILE A 472 25.94 1.72 -7.01
C ILE A 472 27.35 2.31 -7.10
N GLU A 473 28.12 1.92 -8.13
CA GLU A 473 29.43 2.50 -8.43
C GLU A 473 29.33 3.95 -8.90
N GLN A 474 28.28 4.29 -9.65
CA GLN A 474 28.04 5.64 -10.16
C GLN A 474 27.20 6.52 -9.19
N ASP A 475 26.62 5.91 -8.16
CA ASP A 475 25.69 6.52 -7.19
C ASP A 475 24.45 7.18 -7.84
N VAL A 476 23.83 6.44 -8.77
CA VAL A 476 22.68 6.88 -9.58
C VAL A 476 21.47 5.94 -9.42
N PRO A 477 20.24 6.37 -9.77
CA PRO A 477 19.09 5.48 -9.80
C PRO A 477 19.29 4.26 -10.71
N LEU A 478 18.86 3.09 -10.26
CA LEU A 478 18.88 1.86 -11.08
C LEU A 478 18.14 2.06 -12.42
N GLN A 479 17.01 2.77 -12.42
CA GLN A 479 16.24 3.00 -13.65
C GLN A 479 16.97 3.87 -14.69
N ASP A 480 17.98 4.65 -14.28
CA ASP A 480 18.74 5.52 -15.19
C ASP A 480 19.77 4.69 -15.98
N ILE A 481 20.37 3.68 -15.32
CA ILE A 481 21.19 2.64 -15.97
C ILE A 481 20.34 1.82 -16.95
N VAL A 482 19.20 1.27 -16.50
CA VAL A 482 18.28 0.48 -17.35
C VAL A 482 17.85 1.26 -18.60
N SER A 483 17.54 2.55 -18.43
CA SER A 483 17.18 3.43 -19.55
C SER A 483 18.32 3.60 -20.56
N ALA A 484 19.57 3.69 -20.09
CA ALA A 484 20.76 3.75 -20.94
C ALA A 484 21.04 2.41 -21.66
N SER A 485 20.88 1.27 -20.96
CA SER A 485 21.00 -0.09 -21.54
C SER A 485 20.05 -0.27 -22.74
N VAL A 486 18.76 0.03 -22.53
CA VAL A 486 17.72 -0.10 -23.56
C VAL A 486 17.94 0.87 -24.73
N LEU A 487 18.46 2.08 -24.48
CA LEU A 487 18.83 3.01 -25.54
C LEU A 487 20.07 2.57 -26.33
N HIS A 488 21.00 1.83 -25.72
CA HIS A 488 22.13 1.22 -26.43
C HIS A 488 21.68 0.03 -27.29
N GLN A 489 20.85 -0.88 -26.76
CA GLN A 489 20.31 -2.02 -27.51
C GLN A 489 19.49 -1.60 -28.74
N ARG A 490 18.90 -0.40 -28.73
CA ARG A 490 18.18 0.18 -29.89
C ARG A 490 19.07 0.72 -31.00
N ARG A 491 20.40 0.71 -30.87
CA ARG A 491 21.33 1.09 -31.95
C ARG A 491 21.63 -0.12 -32.84
N SER A 492 20.81 -0.31 -33.88
CA SER A 492 21.12 -1.24 -34.98
C SER A 492 22.53 -0.99 -35.54
N PRO A 493 23.27 -2.04 -35.97
CA PRO A 493 24.54 -1.85 -36.64
C PRO A 493 24.36 -1.05 -37.95
N PRO A 494 25.39 -0.32 -38.40
CA PRO A 494 25.32 0.42 -39.66
C PRO A 494 25.07 -0.56 -40.84
N PRO A 495 24.29 -0.17 -41.85
CA PRO A 495 24.00 -1.03 -42.98
C PRO A 495 25.30 -1.40 -43.73
N PRO A 496 25.42 -2.64 -44.24
CA PRO A 496 26.63 -3.07 -44.94
C PRO A 496 26.83 -2.24 -46.22
N ALA A 497 28.09 -1.92 -46.51
CA ALA A 497 28.45 -1.05 -47.63
C ALA A 497 28.01 -1.66 -48.98
N THR A 498 27.03 -1.04 -49.62
CA THR A 498 26.49 -1.48 -50.92
C THR A 498 27.52 -1.30 -52.03
N PHE A 499 27.81 -2.37 -52.76
CA PHE A 499 28.67 -2.34 -53.94
C PHE A 499 28.16 -1.35 -55.00
N ARG A 500 29.08 -0.67 -55.68
CA ARG A 500 28.76 0.17 -56.85
C ARG A 500 28.28 -0.70 -58.02
N GLN A 501 27.16 -0.31 -58.62
CA GLN A 501 26.89 -0.55 -60.04
C GLN A 501 26.65 0.79 -60.74
N THR A 502 27.02 0.87 -62.02
CA THR A 502 27.01 2.11 -62.83
C THR A 502 25.62 2.45 -63.37
N PRO A 503 25.33 3.74 -63.64
CA PRO A 503 23.97 4.20 -63.91
C PRO A 503 23.54 4.01 -65.37
N GLN A 504 22.22 3.87 -65.57
CA GLN A 504 21.56 4.23 -66.83
C GLN A 504 20.74 5.52 -66.63
N PHE A 505 20.75 6.39 -67.63
CA PHE A 505 19.99 7.64 -67.65
C PHE A 505 18.54 7.41 -68.12
N ILE A 506 17.60 8.22 -67.62
CA ILE A 506 16.48 8.81 -68.36
C ILE A 506 15.93 10.01 -67.54
N THR A 507 15.17 10.91 -68.16
CA THR A 507 15.15 12.34 -67.84
C THR A 507 13.79 12.94 -67.46
N ASN A 508 13.83 13.95 -66.58
CA ASN A 508 12.83 15.02 -66.38
C ASN A 508 11.42 14.58 -65.86
N HIS A 509 10.51 15.45 -65.41
CA HIS A 509 10.43 16.92 -65.35
C HIS A 509 9.81 17.40 -64.00
N VAL A 510 10.04 18.66 -63.63
CA VAL A 510 9.36 19.36 -62.50
C VAL A 510 8.89 20.75 -62.94
N PRO A 511 7.71 21.24 -62.50
CA PRO A 511 7.34 22.66 -62.52
C PRO A 511 7.44 23.35 -61.14
N SER A 512 7.97 24.58 -61.11
CA SER A 512 7.82 25.58 -60.02
C SER A 512 6.44 26.30 -60.10
N ARG A 513 5.97 27.27 -59.27
CA ARG A 513 6.46 28.25 -58.25
C ARG A 513 5.23 28.65 -57.37
N ALA A 514 5.12 29.60 -56.41
CA ALA A 514 5.88 30.74 -55.84
C ALA A 514 5.64 30.75 -54.28
N THR A 515 5.90 31.70 -53.35
CA THR A 515 6.10 33.19 -53.25
C THR A 515 4.85 34.07 -53.49
N LEU A 516 4.47 35.09 -52.67
CA LEU A 516 5.18 36.02 -51.76
C LEU A 516 4.23 36.68 -50.68
N ALA A 517 4.78 37.06 -49.50
CA ALA A 517 4.58 38.33 -48.72
C ALA A 517 3.17 38.89 -48.31
N HIS A 518 2.98 39.87 -47.40
CA HIS A 518 3.85 40.58 -46.42
C HIS A 518 3.06 40.99 -45.13
N MET A 519 3.78 41.58 -44.16
CA MET A 519 3.38 42.16 -42.84
C MET A 519 2.18 43.12 -42.83
N ASP A 520 1.60 43.36 -41.63
CA ASP A 520 1.64 44.70 -41.01
C ASP A 520 1.52 44.71 -39.46
N GLN A 521 1.76 45.86 -38.80
CA GLN A 521 1.66 46.09 -37.35
C GLN A 521 0.81 47.33 -37.00
N THR A 522 0.18 47.37 -35.81
CA THR A 522 -0.11 48.63 -35.07
C THR A 522 -0.49 48.40 -33.60
N SER A 523 -0.52 49.46 -32.78
CA SER A 523 -0.74 49.45 -31.32
C SER A 523 -1.35 50.78 -30.83
N ILE A 524 -1.47 51.01 -29.49
CA ILE A 524 -1.93 52.26 -28.79
C ILE A 524 -3.48 52.41 -28.74
N ALA A 525 -4.18 52.92 -27.70
CA ALA A 525 -4.00 53.12 -26.24
C ALA A 525 -5.38 53.52 -25.59
N PRO A 526 -5.53 53.84 -24.26
CA PRO A 526 -6.85 53.85 -23.57
C PRO A 526 -7.45 55.22 -23.14
N GLY A 527 -8.72 55.25 -22.71
CA GLY A 527 -9.31 56.26 -21.79
C GLY A 527 -10.81 56.04 -21.45
N VAL A 528 -11.27 55.95 -20.18
CA VAL A 528 -11.68 56.92 -19.11
C VAL A 528 -13.07 57.61 -19.25
N LEU A 529 -13.78 57.75 -18.10
CA LEU A 529 -14.98 58.59 -17.78
C LEU A 529 -16.38 58.07 -18.23
N ALA A 530 -17.49 58.26 -17.50
CA ALA A 530 -17.70 58.66 -16.08
C ALA A 530 -19.13 58.36 -15.55
N SER A 531 -19.26 58.25 -14.20
CA SER A 531 -20.38 58.61 -13.29
C SER A 531 -21.87 58.51 -13.72
N GLN A 532 -22.73 57.94 -12.84
CA GLN A 532 -23.60 58.73 -11.92
C GLN A 532 -24.39 57.88 -10.90
N HIS A 533 -24.73 58.54 -9.78
CA HIS A 533 -25.79 58.36 -8.76
C HIS A 533 -27.03 57.48 -9.15
N MET A 534 -27.83 56.85 -8.26
CA MET A 534 -28.04 56.90 -6.77
C MET A 534 -28.89 55.66 -6.35
N SER A 535 -29.27 55.30 -5.09
CA SER A 535 -29.11 55.85 -3.72
C SER A 535 -29.31 54.71 -2.67
N LEU A 536 -29.34 55.04 -1.37
CA LEU A 536 -29.95 54.25 -0.26
C LEU A 536 -31.26 54.94 0.24
N PRO A 537 -32.16 54.25 0.97
CA PRO A 537 -32.08 54.31 2.43
C PRO A 537 -32.43 53.02 3.23
N SER A 538 -31.74 52.91 4.35
CA SER A 538 -31.93 52.11 5.58
C SER A 538 -33.33 51.70 6.07
N SER A 539 -33.38 50.55 6.76
CA SER A 539 -34.16 50.35 8.01
C SER A 539 -33.42 49.39 8.97
N GLN A 540 -33.75 49.42 10.27
CA GLN A 540 -32.98 48.80 11.37
C GLN A 540 -33.54 47.44 11.87
N PRO A 541 -32.79 46.65 12.68
CA PRO A 541 -33.17 45.30 13.08
C PRO A 541 -34.08 45.26 14.31
N SER A 542 -34.68 44.08 14.56
CA SER A 542 -35.38 43.75 15.81
C SER A 542 -34.83 42.46 16.42
N SER A 543 -34.79 42.43 17.76
CA SER A 543 -34.29 41.32 18.58
C SER A 543 -35.42 40.56 19.26
N SER A 544 -35.29 39.25 19.39
CA SER A 544 -35.90 38.48 20.49
C SER A 544 -35.06 37.24 20.79
N ALA A 545 -35.10 36.79 22.05
CA ALA A 545 -34.36 35.63 22.52
C ALA A 545 -35.19 34.82 23.52
N MET A 546 -35.15 33.50 23.40
CA MET A 546 -35.47 32.51 24.45
C MET A 546 -36.92 32.50 24.99
N PRO A 547 -37.34 31.47 25.76
CA PRO A 547 -36.62 30.24 26.16
C PRO A 547 -36.38 29.26 25.01
#